data_AF-A0A0C1J1T3-F1
#
_entry.id   AF-A0A0C1J1T3-F1
#
_cell.length_a   1.000
_cell.length_b   1.000
_cell.length_c   1.000
_cell.angle_alpha   90.00
_cell.angle_beta   90.00
_cell.angle_gamma   90.00
#
_symmetry.space_group_name_H-M   'P 1'
#
loop_
_entity.id
_entity.type
_entity.pdbx_description
1 polymer ?
#
loop_
_entity_poly.entity_id
_entity_poly.type
_entity_poly.pdbx_seq_one_letter_code
_entity_poly.pdbx_strand_id
1 'polypeptide(L)' 'MKSILSTMLATDDVASQFGCKLKPQLRAAIQADLRFPVHAASPLPQPGQIQNDLPANVMRLSVQTPPKQRSSA' A
#
# COMPACT_ATOMS: atom_id res chain seq x y z
N MET A 1 4.70 -14.77 6.29
CA MET A 1 5.61 -13.61 6.15
C MET A 1 5.36 -12.49 7.17
N LYS A 2 4.12 -12.17 7.57
CA LYS A 2 3.83 -11.10 8.57
C LYS A 2 4.59 -11.23 9.90
N SER A 3 4.78 -12.45 10.43
CA SER A 3 5.49 -12.62 11.70
C SER A 3 6.95 -12.18 11.62
N ILE A 4 7.65 -12.47 10.52
CA ILE A 4 9.06 -12.12 10.32
C ILE A 4 9.27 -10.60 10.36
N LEU A 5 8.42 -9.84 9.66
CA LEU A 5 8.50 -8.37 9.65
C LEU A 5 8.23 -7.75 11.02
N SER A 6 7.27 -8.32 11.77
CA SER A 6 7.01 -7.88 13.16
C SER A 6 8.18 -8.20 14.09
N THR A 7 8.78 -9.40 13.95
CA THR A 7 9.96 -9.81 14.71
C THR A 7 11.14 -8.93 14.38
N MET A 8 11.32 -8.56 13.12
CA MET A 8 12.40 -7.68 12.68
C MET A 8 12.30 -6.28 13.30
N LEU A 9 11.10 -5.71 13.43
CA LEU A 9 10.90 -4.45 14.15
C LEU A 9 11.16 -4.60 15.64
N ALA A 10 10.70 -5.68 16.27
CA ALA A 10 10.95 -5.92 17.69
C ALA A 10 12.45 -6.08 17.98
N THR A 11 13.18 -6.81 17.12
CA THR A 11 14.63 -6.95 17.22
C THR A 11 15.35 -5.63 16.97
N ASP A 12 14.89 -4.80 16.02
CA ASP A 12 15.44 -3.46 15.78
C ASP A 12 15.30 -2.55 17.01
N ASP A 13 14.17 -2.62 17.72
CA ASP A 13 13.97 -1.83 18.94
C ASP A 13 14.97 -2.20 20.05
N VAL A 14 15.27 -3.49 20.22
CA VAL A 14 16.28 -3.97 21.17
C VAL A 14 17.70 -3.63 20.69
N ALA A 15 17.99 -3.86 19.41
CA ALA A 15 19.31 -3.62 18.82
C ALA A 15 19.68 -2.14 18.75
N SER A 16 18.67 -1.25 18.68
CA SER A 16 18.86 0.21 18.63
C SER A 16 19.65 0.75 19.83
N GLN A 17 19.49 0.11 21.00
CA GLN A 17 20.20 0.47 22.24
C GLN A 17 21.71 0.19 22.14
N PHE A 18 22.11 -0.72 21.26
CA PHE A 18 23.50 -1.12 21.01
C PHE A 18 24.09 -0.45 19.76
N GLY A 19 23.37 0.52 19.16
CA GLY A 19 23.79 1.21 17.94
C GLY A 19 23.56 0.43 16.65
N CYS A 20 23.02 -0.79 16.74
CA CYS A 20 22.64 -1.62 15.61
C CYS A 20 21.18 -1.32 15.25
N LYS A 21 20.96 -0.36 14.34
CA LYS A 21 19.62 0.02 13.89
C LYS A 21 19.44 -0.19 12.39
N LEU A 22 18.22 -0.54 12.02
CA LEU A 22 17.78 -0.53 10.64
C LEU A 22 17.87 0.87 10.06
N LYS A 23 18.09 0.95 8.75
CA LYS A 23 18.00 2.21 8.04
C LYS A 23 16.58 2.77 8.20
N PRO A 24 16.42 4.09 8.44
CA PRO A 24 15.10 4.71 8.63
C PRO A 24 14.11 4.39 7.49
N GLN A 25 14.60 4.38 6.25
CA GLN A 25 13.80 4.04 5.07
C GLN A 25 13.25 2.60 5.10
N LEU A 26 14.08 1.65 5.54
CA LEU A 26 13.68 0.24 5.65
C LEU A 26 12.67 0.06 6.80
N ARG A 27 12.90 0.71 7.94
CA ARG A 27 11.96 0.69 9.07
C ARG A 27 10.59 1.24 8.67
N ALA A 28 10.56 2.36 7.94
CA ALA A 28 9.33 2.96 7.42
C ALA A 28 8.61 2.04 6.42
N ALA A 29 9.35 1.38 5.52
CA ALA A 29 8.78 0.43 4.56
C ALA A 29 8.12 -0.77 5.27
N ILE A 30 8.79 -1.34 6.27
CA ILE A 30 8.25 -2.47 7.06
C ILE A 30 6.98 -2.05 7.81
N GLN A 31 6.97 -0.86 8.42
CA GLN A 31 5.78 -0.34 9.12
C GLN A 31 4.61 -0.09 8.16
N ALA A 32 4.88 0.40 6.95
CA ALA A 32 3.86 0.61 5.92
C ALA A 32 3.24 -0.71 5.46
N ASP A 33 4.07 -1.73 5.21
CA ASP A 33 3.62 -3.06 4.75
C ASP A 33 2.81 -3.79 5.82
N LEU A 34 3.15 -3.61 7.11
CA LEU A 34 2.34 -4.13 8.23
C LEU A 34 0.99 -3.42 8.37
N ARG A 35 0.91 -2.12 8.05
CA ARG A 35 -0.34 -1.33 8.12
C ARG A 35 -1.28 -1.60 6.97
N PHE A 36 -0.74 -1.75 5.76
CA PHE A 36 -1.51 -1.98 4.55
C PHE A 36 -1.05 -3.30 3.92
N PRO A 37 -1.40 -4.44 4.53
CA PRO A 37 -1.00 -5.71 3.95
C PRO A 37 -1.58 -5.79 2.53
N VAL A 38 -0.81 -6.33 1.59
CA VAL A 38 -1.17 -6.44 0.16
C VAL A 38 -2.56 -7.05 -0.09
N HIS A 39 -3.10 -7.81 0.89
CA HIS A 39 -4.45 -8.39 0.87
C HIS A 39 -5.56 -7.52 1.50
N ALA A 40 -5.27 -6.31 1.99
CA ALA A 40 -6.24 -5.34 2.49
C ALA A 40 -6.73 -4.38 1.41
N ALA A 41 -6.10 -4.36 0.23
CA ALA A 41 -6.75 -3.84 -0.96
C ALA A 41 -8.00 -4.71 -1.20
N SER A 42 -9.18 -4.12 -1.07
CA SER A 42 -10.46 -4.80 -1.26
C SER A 42 -10.42 -5.64 -2.54
N PRO A 43 -11.08 -6.81 -2.59
CA PRO A 43 -11.17 -7.58 -3.83
C PRO A 43 -11.56 -6.63 -4.97
N LEU A 44 -10.71 -6.58 -6.01
CA LEU A 44 -10.99 -5.80 -7.20
C LEU A 44 -12.37 -6.26 -7.70
N PRO A 45 -13.35 -5.36 -7.87
CA PRO A 45 -14.66 -5.77 -8.37
C PRO A 45 -14.45 -6.50 -9.70
N GLN A 46 -14.99 -7.72 -9.80
CA GLN A 46 -14.82 -8.53 -11.01
C GLN A 46 -15.37 -7.74 -12.21
N PRO A 47 -14.70 -7.79 -13.38
CA PRO A 47 -15.18 -7.13 -14.58
C PRO A 47 -16.56 -7.70 -14.93
N GLY A 48 -17.62 -6.93 -14.65
CA GLY A 48 -19.02 -7.33 -14.81
C GLY A 48 -19.92 -7.07 -13.59
N GLN A 49 -19.38 -6.99 -12.37
CA GLN A 49 -20.20 -6.72 -11.17
C GLN A 49 -20.72 -5.28 -11.09
N ILE A 50 -20.08 -4.35 -11.80
CA ILE A 50 -20.49 -2.95 -11.89
C ILE A 50 -21.30 -2.74 -13.18
N GLN A 51 -22.20 -3.64 -13.57
CA GLN A 51 -23.08 -3.45 -14.73
C GLN A 51 -24.52 -3.11 -14.36
N ASN A 52 -24.86 -3.03 -13.08
CA ASN A 52 -26.18 -2.56 -12.69
C ASN A 52 -26.33 -1.08 -13.01
N ASP A 53 -27.50 -0.72 -13.55
CA ASP A 53 -27.90 0.66 -13.82
C ASP A 53 -27.64 1.52 -12.58
N LEU A 54 -26.84 2.56 -12.76
CA LEU A 54 -26.64 3.53 -11.69
C LEU A 54 -27.92 4.34 -11.55
N PRO A 55 -28.38 4.62 -10.31
CA PRO A 55 -29.51 5.51 -10.12
C PRO A 55 -29.20 6.88 -10.73
N ALA A 56 -30.24 7.59 -11.20
CA ALA A 56 -30.12 8.79 -12.03
C ALA A 56 -29.26 9.92 -11.43
N ASN A 57 -29.01 9.87 -10.13
CA ASN A 57 -28.21 10.82 -9.37
C ASN A 57 -26.73 10.41 -9.18
N VAL A 58 -26.26 9.33 -9.80
CA VAL A 58 -24.88 8.85 -9.64
C VAL A 58 -24.15 8.80 -10.99
N MET A 59 -23.00 9.47 -11.06
CA MET A 59 -22.12 9.49 -12.22
C MET A 59 -20.84 8.68 -11.94
N ARG A 60 -20.41 7.82 -12.88
CA ARG A 60 -19.11 7.15 -12.77
C ARG A 60 -18.00 8.14 -13.07
N LEU A 61 -17.03 8.23 -12.17
CA LEU A 61 -15.77 8.89 -12.46
C LEU A 61 -14.99 8.03 -13.47
N SER A 62 -14.66 8.60 -14.62
CA SER A 62 -13.72 7.96 -15.55
C SER A 62 -12.38 7.80 -14.84
N VAL A 63 -11.85 6.59 -14.84
CA VAL A 63 -10.50 6.32 -14.30
C VAL A 63 -9.54 7.12 -15.17
N GLN A 64 -9.04 8.22 -14.63
CA GLN A 64 -8.11 9.08 -15.33
C GLN A 64 -6.91 8.24 -15.76
N THR A 65 -6.66 8.24 -17.05
CA THR A 65 -5.47 7.68 -17.71
C THR A 65 -4.20 8.17 -17.01
N PRO A 66 -3.15 7.34 -16.93
CA PRO A 66 -1.93 7.68 -16.22
C PRO A 66 -1.33 9.00 -16.74
N PRO A 67 -0.70 9.80 -15.87
CA PRO A 67 -0.18 11.10 -16.26
C PRO A 67 0.85 10.91 -17.37
N LYS A 68 0.59 11.56 -18.51
CA LYS A 68 1.51 11.66 -19.65
C LYS A 68 2.83 12.20 -19.08
N GLN A 69 3.91 11.41 -19.15
CA GLN A 69 5.25 11.86 -18.75
C GLN A 69 5.54 13.18 -19.44
N ARG A 70 5.74 14.25 -18.66
CA ARG A 70 6.35 15.48 -19.20
C ARG A 70 7.79 15.13 -19.53
N SER A 71 8.08 14.95 -20.81
CA SER A 71 9.44 15.00 -21.34
C SER A 71 9.93 16.43 -21.14
N SER A 72 10.86 16.64 -20.21
CA SER A 72 11.65 17.86 -20.14
C SER A 72 12.63 17.83 -21.32
N ALA A 73 12.41 18.74 -22.28
CA ALA A 73 13.41 19.15 -23.26
C ALA A 73 14.23 20.32 -22.69
#